data_AF-A0A699SI50-F1
#
_entry.id   AF-A0A699SI50-F1
#
_cell.length_a   1.000
_cell.length_b   1.000
_cell.length_c   1.000
_cell.angle_alpha   90.00
_cell.angle_beta   90.00
_cell.angle_gamma   90.00
#
_symmetry.space_group_name_H-M   'P 1'
#
loop_
_entity.id
_entity.type
_entity.pdbx_description
1 polymer ?
#
loop_
_entity_poly.entity_id
_entity_poly.type
_entity_poly.pdbx_seq_one_letter_code
_entity_poly.pdbx_strand_id
1 'polypeptide(L)'
;LNLQLKYQNLKDSIGNNPPTPDKDTLDFHSIFVIGKMQASLQGKDNAIRQLKKQLSKLQVTISDTERTVKVRTTDSQLTKVTDPVTNLQAQNDLFRAENDKVKQHYKELYDSIKITHAKHIEQVTKLTAKNVTLKTSVSKAKVQPPVLTRTKHVVDVEPIVLRLRNNRDAHLDYLRHLKESVETIRDIVEEAKVVKPLDRSIVSACRHTKHSQELLEYAIGTCSQGSQQRAKQLAHTLLIRK
;
A
#
# COMPACT_ATOMS: atom_id res chain seq x y z
N LEU A 1 36.49 57.86 23.87
CA LEU A 1 37.90 57.99 23.47
C LEU A 1 38.52 59.36 23.79
N ASN A 2 37.87 60.48 23.45
CA ASN A 2 38.48 61.83 23.53
C ASN A 2 38.79 62.37 24.95
N LEU A 3 37.90 62.16 25.94
CA LEU A 3 38.06 62.68 27.31
C LEU A 3 39.13 61.97 28.14
N GLN A 4 39.28 60.65 27.97
CA GLN A 4 40.27 59.86 28.71
C GLN A 4 41.68 60.13 28.20
N LEU A 5 41.84 60.31 26.87
CA LEU A 5 43.09 60.77 26.28
C LEU A 5 43.45 62.19 26.77
N LYS A 6 42.47 63.10 26.84
CA LYS A 6 42.67 64.45 27.40
C LYS A 6 43.08 64.43 28.87
N TYR A 7 42.44 63.60 29.69
CA TYR A 7 42.82 63.41 31.10
C TYR A 7 44.22 62.80 31.24
N GLN A 8 44.54 61.77 30.44
CA GLN A 8 45.84 61.10 30.47
C GLN A 8 46.96 62.02 30.01
N ASN A 9 46.77 62.78 28.92
CA ASN A 9 47.73 63.79 28.45
C ASN A 9 47.97 64.88 29.51
N LEU A 10 46.92 65.32 30.21
CA LEU A 10 47.06 66.29 31.30
C LEU A 10 47.79 65.70 32.50
N LYS A 11 47.56 64.43 32.82
CA LYS A 11 48.22 63.69 33.90
C LYS A 11 49.70 63.39 33.59
N ASP A 12 50.01 63.01 32.37
CA ASP A 12 51.37 62.66 31.93
C ASP A 12 52.26 63.90 31.78
N SER A 13 51.66 65.07 31.48
CA SER A 13 52.35 66.36 31.54
C SER A 13 52.81 66.74 32.95
N ILE A 14 52.31 66.08 34.00
CA ILE A 14 52.65 66.32 35.42
C ILE A 14 53.76 65.38 35.90
N GLY A 15 53.88 64.16 35.35
CA GLY A 15 54.79 63.13 35.87
C GLY A 15 56.21 63.11 35.28
N ASN A 16 56.45 63.79 34.15
CA ASN A 16 57.68 63.63 33.36
C ASN A 16 58.72 64.78 33.50
N ASN A 17 58.51 65.75 34.38
CA ASN A 17 59.46 66.85 34.60
C ASN A 17 60.27 66.65 35.89
N PRO A 18 61.60 66.87 35.91
CA PRO A 18 62.40 66.80 37.14
C PRO A 18 62.04 67.95 38.08
N PRO A 19 62.05 67.74 39.42
CA PRO A 19 61.59 68.75 40.38
C PRO A 19 62.59 69.91 40.45
N THR A 20 62.27 71.03 39.82
CA THR A 20 62.97 72.31 40.05
C THR A 20 62.28 73.07 41.18
N PRO A 21 63.01 73.73 42.11
CA PRO A 21 62.46 74.12 43.42
C PRO A 21 61.47 75.27 43.44
N ASP A 22 61.00 75.79 42.30
CA ASP A 22 60.25 77.04 42.29
C ASP A 22 59.35 77.16 41.05
N LYS A 23 58.23 76.39 41.00
CA LYS A 23 56.98 76.68 40.24
C LYS A 23 55.89 75.58 40.19
N ASP A 24 55.97 74.51 40.96
CA ASP A 24 55.00 73.40 40.87
C ASP A 24 53.72 73.58 41.71
N THR A 25 53.22 74.81 41.88
CA THR A 25 51.88 75.03 42.43
C THR A 25 50.89 75.03 41.27
N LEU A 26 50.21 73.88 41.05
CA LEU A 26 49.09 73.74 40.12
C LEU A 26 48.11 74.92 40.27
N ASP A 27 47.85 75.63 39.17
CA ASP A 27 46.81 76.67 39.13
C ASP A 27 45.45 76.08 39.52
N PHE A 28 44.75 76.74 40.46
CA PHE A 28 43.47 76.31 41.02
C PHE A 28 42.42 76.00 39.94
N HIS A 29 42.48 76.70 38.80
CA HIS A 29 41.59 76.45 37.67
C HIS A 29 41.76 75.03 37.09
N SER A 30 43.01 74.56 36.95
CA SER A 30 43.31 73.22 36.43
C SER A 30 42.81 72.11 37.35
N ILE A 31 42.98 72.26 38.66
CA ILE A 31 42.50 71.31 39.67
C ILE A 31 40.96 71.20 39.63
N PHE A 32 40.27 72.34 39.52
CA PHE A 32 38.81 72.37 39.43
C PHE A 32 38.27 71.69 38.16
N VAL A 33 38.92 71.93 37.01
CA VAL A 33 38.55 71.28 35.73
C VAL A 33 38.78 69.77 35.80
N ILE A 34 39.89 69.32 36.39
CA ILE A 34 40.19 67.90 36.61
C ILE A 34 39.11 67.24 37.48
N GLY A 35 38.71 67.87 38.59
CA GLY A 35 37.65 67.35 39.46
C GLY A 35 36.30 67.18 38.74
N LYS A 36 35.92 68.14 37.90
CA LYS A 36 34.70 68.03 37.06
C LYS A 36 34.80 66.90 36.03
N MET A 37 35.96 66.74 35.39
CA MET A 37 36.18 65.64 34.45
C MET A 37 36.11 64.28 35.15
N GLN A 38 36.68 64.15 36.34
CA GLN A 38 36.65 62.92 37.14
C GLN A 38 35.23 62.55 37.57
N ALA A 39 34.43 63.50 38.05
CA ALA A 39 33.03 63.28 38.38
C ALA A 39 32.21 62.85 37.15
N SER A 40 32.47 63.45 35.98
CA SER A 40 31.83 63.05 34.72
C SER A 40 32.21 61.63 34.28
N LEU A 41 33.49 61.26 34.41
CA LEU A 41 33.96 59.90 34.12
C LEU A 41 33.31 58.88 35.05
N GLN A 42 33.26 59.15 36.35
CA GLN A 42 32.63 58.27 37.33
C GLN A 42 31.12 58.09 37.07
N GLY A 43 30.41 59.16 36.68
CA GLY A 43 29.01 59.07 36.26
C GLY A 43 28.81 58.18 35.03
N LYS A 44 29.72 58.28 34.04
CA LYS A 44 29.71 57.42 32.85
C LYS A 44 30.05 55.96 33.18
N ASP A 45 30.99 55.72 34.09
CA ASP A 45 31.34 54.36 34.54
C ASP A 45 30.16 53.68 35.25
N ASN A 46 29.40 54.44 36.04
CA ASN A 46 28.16 53.92 36.64
C ASN A 46 27.12 53.59 35.56
N ALA A 47 26.92 54.45 34.57
CA ALA A 47 26.02 54.20 33.46
C ALA A 47 26.43 52.95 32.65
N ILE A 48 27.72 52.79 32.35
CA ILE A 48 28.25 51.60 31.68
C ILE A 48 27.98 50.34 32.50
N ARG A 49 28.17 50.39 33.82
CA ARG A 49 27.89 49.26 34.72
C ARG A 49 26.41 48.88 34.71
N GLN A 50 25.50 49.87 34.72
CA GLN A 50 24.06 49.62 34.62
C GLN A 50 23.68 49.00 33.27
N LEU A 51 24.22 49.54 32.17
CA LEU A 51 23.99 48.99 30.83
C LEU A 51 24.48 47.55 30.70
N LYS A 52 25.66 47.21 31.24
CA LYS A 52 26.16 45.82 31.29
C LYS A 52 25.22 44.88 32.04
N LYS A 53 24.65 45.33 33.16
CA LYS A 53 23.67 44.56 33.93
C LYS A 53 22.38 44.32 33.14
N GLN A 54 21.87 45.35 32.45
CA GLN A 54 20.70 45.23 31.60
C GLN A 54 20.95 44.28 30.40
N LEU A 55 22.12 44.40 29.76
CA LEU A 55 22.50 43.54 28.64
C LEU A 55 22.60 42.07 29.05
N SER A 56 23.18 41.80 30.22
CA SER A 56 23.25 40.43 30.79
C SER A 56 21.85 39.86 31.04
N LYS A 57 20.93 40.68 31.60
CA LYS A 57 19.54 40.26 31.83
C LYS A 57 18.83 39.95 30.50
N LEU A 58 19.00 40.82 29.50
CA LEU A 58 18.37 40.64 28.19
C LEU A 58 18.86 39.37 27.49
N GLN A 59 20.16 39.08 27.57
CA GLN A 59 20.75 37.87 26.98
C GLN A 59 20.16 36.58 27.56
N VAL A 60 19.93 36.54 28.88
CA VAL A 60 19.23 35.42 29.53
C VAL A 60 17.80 35.31 29.02
N THR A 61 17.05 36.42 29.00
CA THR A 61 15.65 36.43 28.53
C THR A 61 15.50 35.97 27.07
N ILE A 62 16.41 36.37 26.17
CA ILE A 62 16.41 35.93 24.78
C ILE A 62 16.62 34.41 24.70
N SER A 63 17.59 33.89 25.45
CA SER A 63 17.90 32.45 25.48
C SER A 63 16.72 31.62 25.98
N ASP A 64 16.04 32.06 27.04
CA ASP A 64 14.86 31.40 27.59
C ASP A 64 13.68 31.43 26.61
N THR A 65 13.48 32.58 25.94
CA THR A 65 12.42 32.73 24.95
C THR A 65 12.65 31.83 23.75
N GLU A 66 13.89 31.79 23.24
CA GLU A 66 14.25 30.92 22.12
C GLU A 66 14.04 29.44 22.47
N ARG A 67 14.47 29.01 23.67
CA ARG A 67 14.22 27.66 24.17
C ARG A 67 12.72 27.36 24.23
N THR A 68 11.92 28.28 24.74
CA THR A 68 10.47 28.11 24.87
C THR A 68 9.78 28.02 23.51
N VAL A 69 10.18 28.83 22.53
CA VAL A 69 9.66 28.77 21.16
C VAL A 69 10.00 27.42 20.52
N LYS A 70 11.25 26.95 20.65
CA LYS A 70 11.67 25.64 20.13
C LYS A 70 10.83 24.50 20.71
N VAL A 71 10.62 24.48 22.03
CA VAL A 71 9.78 23.46 22.71
C VAL A 71 8.35 23.49 22.18
N ARG A 72 7.73 24.66 22.06
CA ARG A 72 6.36 24.78 21.51
C ARG A 72 6.27 24.30 20.06
N THR A 73 7.28 24.59 19.24
CA THR A 73 7.33 24.12 17.85
C THR A 73 7.49 22.60 17.79
N THR A 74 8.35 22.01 18.60
CA THR A 74 8.53 20.55 18.65
C THR A 74 7.27 19.84 19.17
N ASP A 75 6.60 20.39 20.19
CA ASP A 75 5.36 19.82 20.73
C ASP A 75 4.24 19.85 19.68
N SER A 76 4.12 20.95 18.93
CA SER A 76 3.15 21.04 17.82
C SER A 76 3.47 20.06 16.68
N GLN A 77 4.74 19.75 16.43
CA GLN A 77 5.11 18.73 15.46
C GLN A 77 4.82 17.33 16.00
N LEU A 78 5.07 17.09 17.29
CA LEU A 78 4.81 15.82 17.94
C LEU A 78 3.32 15.47 17.89
N THR A 79 2.43 16.40 18.25
CA THR A 79 0.97 16.17 18.20
C THR A 79 0.47 15.81 16.80
N LYS A 80 0.99 16.48 15.76
CA LYS A 80 0.68 16.16 14.35
C LYS A 80 1.02 14.73 13.95
N VAL A 81 1.98 14.10 14.63
CA VAL A 81 2.39 12.71 14.37
C VAL A 81 1.71 11.74 15.33
N THR A 82 1.44 12.12 16.57
CA THR A 82 0.82 11.23 17.58
C THR A 82 -0.60 10.81 17.19
N ASP A 83 -1.45 11.73 16.75
CA ASP A 83 -2.83 11.42 16.38
C ASP A 83 -2.95 10.40 15.23
N PRO A 84 -2.25 10.56 14.08
CA PRO A 84 -2.31 9.55 13.03
C PRO A 84 -1.68 8.22 13.45
N VAL A 85 -0.61 8.23 14.27
CA VAL A 85 0.00 7.00 14.78
C VAL A 85 -0.98 6.21 15.67
N THR A 86 -1.70 6.88 16.56
CA THR A 86 -2.71 6.23 17.41
C THR A 86 -3.89 5.68 16.61
N ASN A 87 -4.35 6.41 15.58
CA ASN A 87 -5.39 5.93 14.68
C ASN A 87 -4.93 4.67 13.89
N LEU A 88 -3.73 4.71 13.31
CA LEU A 88 -3.15 3.56 12.61
C LEU A 88 -2.98 2.35 13.53
N GLN A 89 -2.60 2.58 14.79
CA GLN A 89 -2.51 1.51 15.78
C GLN A 89 -3.88 0.85 16.01
N ALA A 90 -4.94 1.64 16.21
CA ALA A 90 -6.30 1.13 16.39
C ALA A 90 -6.80 0.36 15.16
N GLN A 91 -6.51 0.82 13.95
CA GLN A 91 -6.84 0.10 12.71
C GLN A 91 -6.08 -1.23 12.60
N ASN A 92 -4.80 -1.26 12.94
CA ASN A 92 -4.01 -2.50 12.96
C ASN A 92 -4.56 -3.53 13.94
N ASP A 93 -5.05 -3.09 15.09
CA ASP A 93 -5.67 -3.99 16.08
C ASP A 93 -7.02 -4.53 15.58
N LEU A 94 -7.80 -3.72 14.84
CA LEU A 94 -9.02 -4.19 14.16
C LEU A 94 -8.70 -5.25 13.09
N PHE A 95 -7.72 -4.98 12.21
CA PHE A 95 -7.30 -5.96 11.19
C PHE A 95 -6.78 -7.25 11.80
N ARG A 96 -6.10 -7.18 12.95
CA ARG A 96 -5.67 -8.38 13.68
C ARG A 96 -6.85 -9.24 14.09
N ALA A 97 -7.90 -8.64 14.65
CA ALA A 97 -9.11 -9.34 15.06
C ALA A 97 -9.87 -9.94 13.85
N GLU A 98 -9.92 -9.24 12.71
CA GLU A 98 -10.52 -9.78 11.48
C GLU A 98 -9.71 -10.95 10.92
N ASN A 99 -8.38 -10.86 10.91
CA ASN A 99 -7.51 -11.96 10.49
C ASN A 99 -7.69 -13.21 11.34
N ASP A 100 -7.86 -13.06 12.66
CA ASP A 100 -8.14 -14.19 13.55
C ASP A 100 -9.49 -14.86 13.23
N LYS A 101 -10.53 -14.07 12.92
CA LYS A 101 -11.83 -14.60 12.46
C LYS A 101 -11.71 -15.35 11.13
N VAL A 102 -11.02 -14.77 10.14
CA VAL A 102 -10.79 -15.42 8.83
C VAL A 102 -10.05 -16.73 9.01
N LYS A 103 -9.01 -16.75 9.84
CA LYS A 103 -8.25 -17.96 10.18
C LYS A 103 -9.14 -19.04 10.81
N GLN A 104 -10.05 -18.64 11.70
CA GLN A 104 -10.99 -19.56 12.31
C GLN A 104 -12.01 -20.11 11.30
N HIS A 105 -12.59 -19.27 10.45
CA HIS A 105 -13.49 -19.72 9.39
C HIS A 105 -12.83 -20.69 8.41
N TYR A 106 -11.57 -20.45 8.06
CA TYR A 106 -10.83 -21.37 7.19
C TYR A 106 -10.65 -22.75 7.85
N LYS A 107 -10.38 -22.79 9.16
CA LYS A 107 -10.29 -24.04 9.93
C LYS A 107 -11.63 -24.79 9.94
N GLU A 108 -12.73 -24.10 10.22
CA GLU A 108 -14.08 -24.68 10.23
C GLU A 108 -14.48 -25.22 8.85
N LEU A 109 -14.16 -24.49 7.79
CA LEU A 109 -14.40 -24.91 6.40
C LEU A 109 -13.62 -26.20 6.08
N TYR A 110 -12.34 -26.26 6.46
CA TYR A 110 -11.51 -27.44 6.27
C TYR A 110 -12.09 -28.67 6.97
N ASP A 111 -12.50 -28.52 8.23
CA ASP A 111 -13.12 -29.61 9.00
C ASP A 111 -14.45 -30.06 8.38
N SER A 112 -15.27 -29.12 7.90
CA SER A 112 -16.54 -29.41 7.21
C SER A 112 -16.35 -30.19 5.90
N ILE A 113 -15.37 -29.79 5.07
CA ILE A 113 -15.01 -30.48 3.83
C ILE A 113 -14.53 -31.90 4.15
N LYS A 114 -13.69 -32.07 5.17
CA LYS A 114 -13.17 -33.37 5.60
C LYS A 114 -14.31 -34.32 6.02
N ILE A 115 -15.27 -33.84 6.81
CA ILE A 115 -16.45 -34.62 7.22
C ILE A 115 -17.30 -35.01 6.01
N THR A 116 -17.57 -34.06 5.11
CA THR A 116 -18.41 -34.29 3.93
C THR A 116 -17.75 -35.30 2.98
N HIS A 117 -16.44 -35.20 2.77
CA HIS A 117 -15.67 -36.13 1.95
C HIS A 117 -15.72 -37.55 2.51
N ALA A 118 -15.56 -37.73 3.83
CA ALA A 118 -15.68 -39.03 4.48
C ALA A 118 -17.07 -39.66 4.27
N LYS A 119 -18.14 -38.87 4.44
CA LYS A 119 -19.53 -39.31 4.17
C LYS A 119 -19.73 -39.73 2.71
N HIS A 120 -19.17 -38.98 1.77
CA HIS A 120 -19.28 -39.31 0.34
C HIS A 120 -18.55 -40.63 0.01
N ILE A 121 -17.35 -40.84 0.56
CA ILE A 121 -16.61 -42.11 0.41
C ILE A 121 -17.45 -43.29 0.91
N GLU A 122 -18.09 -43.17 2.07
CA GLU A 122 -18.96 -44.22 2.63
C GLU A 122 -20.17 -44.52 1.73
N GLN A 123 -20.79 -43.49 1.16
CA GLN A 123 -21.91 -43.66 0.23
C GLN A 123 -21.46 -44.33 -1.07
N VAL A 124 -20.32 -43.92 -1.63
CA VAL A 124 -19.76 -44.48 -2.87
C VAL A 124 -19.38 -45.95 -2.68
N THR A 125 -18.75 -46.32 -1.56
CA THR A 125 -18.39 -47.72 -1.28
C THR A 125 -19.64 -48.59 -1.13
N LYS A 126 -20.69 -48.11 -0.46
CA LYS A 126 -21.99 -48.81 -0.36
C LYS A 126 -22.65 -49.03 -1.72
N LEU A 127 -22.68 -48.01 -2.59
CA LEU A 127 -23.22 -48.13 -3.95
C LEU A 127 -22.39 -49.07 -4.82
N THR A 128 -21.06 -49.00 -4.70
CA THR A 128 -20.13 -49.88 -5.41
C THR A 128 -20.37 -51.34 -5.04
N ALA A 129 -20.50 -51.66 -3.74
CA ALA A 129 -20.81 -53.01 -3.28
C ALA A 129 -22.15 -53.53 -3.84
N LYS A 130 -23.20 -52.69 -3.84
CA LYS A 130 -24.50 -53.03 -4.43
C LYS A 130 -24.40 -53.33 -5.94
N ASN A 131 -23.65 -52.52 -6.67
CA ASN A 131 -23.42 -52.71 -8.11
C ASN A 131 -22.69 -54.02 -8.40
N VAL A 132 -21.69 -54.39 -7.60
CA VAL A 132 -21.01 -55.70 -7.71
C VAL A 132 -22.02 -56.84 -7.52
N THR A 133 -22.87 -56.79 -6.50
CA THR A 133 -23.90 -57.81 -6.26
C THR A 133 -24.90 -57.91 -7.42
N LEU A 134 -25.41 -56.78 -7.93
CA LEU A 134 -26.34 -56.77 -9.07
C LEU A 134 -25.68 -57.32 -10.35
N LYS A 135 -24.41 -57.01 -10.60
CA LYS A 135 -23.68 -57.54 -11.75
C LYS A 135 -23.57 -59.08 -11.68
N THR A 136 -23.37 -59.63 -10.48
CA THR A 136 -23.32 -61.10 -10.29
C THR A 136 -24.67 -61.78 -10.45
N SER A 137 -25.79 -61.14 -10.09
CA SER A 137 -27.13 -61.72 -10.31
C SER A 137 -27.53 -61.69 -11.78
N VAL A 138 -27.21 -60.61 -12.50
CA VAL A 138 -27.47 -60.49 -13.95
C VAL A 138 -26.67 -61.51 -14.75
N SER A 139 -25.41 -61.76 -14.39
CA SER A 139 -24.58 -62.76 -15.08
C SER A 139 -24.99 -64.22 -14.80
N LYS A 140 -25.69 -64.49 -13.69
CA LYS A 140 -26.33 -65.80 -13.43
C LYS A 140 -27.64 -65.98 -14.18
N ALA A 141 -28.35 -64.91 -14.50
CA ALA A 141 -29.54 -64.96 -15.36
C ALA A 141 -29.10 -65.21 -16.80
N LYS A 142 -29.02 -66.49 -17.19
CA LYS A 142 -28.73 -66.94 -18.56
C LYS A 142 -29.91 -66.57 -19.46
N VAL A 143 -30.00 -65.30 -19.86
CA VAL A 143 -30.90 -64.86 -20.91
C VAL A 143 -30.23 -65.23 -22.23
N GLN A 144 -30.69 -66.32 -22.86
CA GLN A 144 -30.44 -66.52 -24.28
C GLN A 144 -31.05 -65.31 -25.01
N PRO A 145 -30.27 -64.49 -25.74
CA PRO A 145 -30.86 -63.42 -26.52
C PRO A 145 -31.65 -64.08 -27.65
N PRO A 146 -32.95 -63.78 -27.82
CA PRO A 146 -33.62 -64.10 -29.06
C PRO A 146 -32.86 -63.38 -30.18
N VAL A 147 -32.49 -64.12 -31.22
CA VAL A 147 -31.87 -63.56 -32.43
C VAL A 147 -32.80 -62.50 -32.98
N LEU A 148 -32.47 -61.22 -32.75
CA LEU A 148 -33.25 -60.10 -33.23
C LEU A 148 -32.97 -59.97 -34.73
N THR A 149 -33.91 -60.44 -35.54
CA THR A 149 -33.95 -60.14 -36.96
C THR A 149 -33.98 -58.62 -37.14
N ARG A 150 -33.16 -58.12 -38.07
CA ARG A 150 -32.96 -56.70 -38.38
C ARG A 150 -34.22 -56.11 -39.04
N THR A 151 -35.27 -55.89 -38.26
CA THR A 151 -36.39 -55.02 -38.66
C THR A 151 -36.01 -53.58 -38.32
N LYS A 152 -36.09 -52.71 -39.33
CA LYS A 152 -35.88 -51.25 -39.23
C LYS A 152 -36.92 -50.67 -38.26
N HIS A 153 -36.59 -50.66 -36.97
CA HIS A 153 -37.31 -49.83 -36.03
C HIS A 153 -36.71 -48.43 -36.17
N VAL A 154 -37.52 -47.49 -36.67
CA VAL A 154 -37.24 -46.06 -36.52
C VAL A 154 -37.29 -45.81 -35.02
N VAL A 155 -36.11 -45.79 -34.39
CA VAL A 155 -36.00 -45.34 -33.02
C VAL A 155 -36.10 -43.82 -33.10
N ASP A 156 -37.26 -43.27 -32.74
CA ASP A 156 -37.39 -41.86 -32.43
C ASP A 156 -36.67 -41.61 -31.10
N VAL A 157 -35.34 -41.57 -31.17
CA VAL A 157 -34.52 -41.16 -30.04
C VAL A 157 -34.66 -39.65 -29.97
N GLU A 158 -35.53 -39.18 -29.09
CA GLU A 158 -35.55 -37.77 -28.69
C GLU A 158 -34.10 -37.40 -28.28
N PRO A 159 -33.42 -36.50 -29.02
CA PRO A 159 -32.04 -36.17 -28.73
C PRO A 159 -31.94 -35.64 -27.30
N ILE A 160 -30.88 -36.02 -26.58
CA ILE A 160 -30.53 -35.56 -25.21
C ILE A 160 -30.11 -34.08 -25.23
N VAL A 161 -30.92 -33.22 -25.84
CA VAL A 161 -30.61 -31.82 -26.20
C VAL A 161 -31.26 -30.83 -25.23
N LEU A 162 -32.13 -31.28 -24.33
CA LEU A 162 -32.90 -30.34 -23.48
C LEU A 162 -32.14 -29.77 -22.27
N ARG A 163 -31.05 -30.39 -21.79
CA ARG A 163 -30.34 -29.85 -20.60
C ARG A 163 -29.20 -28.88 -20.89
N LEU A 164 -28.51 -29.03 -22.03
CA LEU A 164 -27.45 -28.09 -22.45
C LEU A 164 -27.99 -26.82 -23.11
N ARG A 165 -29.31 -26.77 -23.41
CA ARG A 165 -29.96 -25.65 -24.12
C ARG A 165 -30.10 -24.38 -23.26
N ASN A 166 -30.22 -24.52 -21.94
CA ASN A 166 -30.61 -23.40 -21.07
C ASN A 166 -29.43 -22.58 -20.52
N ASN A 167 -28.19 -23.07 -20.64
CA ASN A 167 -26.99 -22.41 -20.08
C ASN A 167 -26.10 -21.79 -21.16
N ARG A 168 -26.62 -21.61 -22.38
CA ARG A 168 -25.82 -21.12 -23.52
C ARG A 168 -25.27 -19.71 -23.28
N ASP A 169 -26.10 -18.82 -22.76
CA ASP A 169 -25.70 -17.44 -22.50
C ASP A 169 -24.68 -17.37 -21.37
N ALA A 170 -24.83 -18.20 -20.33
CA ALA A 170 -23.83 -18.35 -19.26
C ALA A 170 -22.48 -18.88 -19.79
N HIS A 171 -22.50 -19.81 -20.76
CA HIS A 171 -21.27 -20.31 -21.38
C HIS A 171 -20.58 -19.24 -22.24
N LEU A 172 -21.35 -18.43 -22.97
CA LEU A 172 -20.81 -17.32 -23.75
C LEU A 172 -20.23 -16.22 -22.85
N ASP A 173 -20.93 -15.92 -21.75
CA ASP A 173 -20.48 -14.98 -20.73
C ASP A 173 -19.16 -15.43 -20.09
N TYR A 174 -19.05 -16.72 -19.73
CA TYR A 174 -17.83 -17.31 -19.24
C TYR A 174 -16.67 -17.20 -20.24
N LEU A 175 -16.90 -17.52 -21.52
CA LEU A 175 -15.88 -17.40 -22.55
C LEU A 175 -15.43 -15.95 -22.78
N ARG A 176 -16.35 -14.98 -22.64
CA ARG A 176 -16.03 -13.55 -22.70
C ARG A 176 -15.11 -13.14 -21.55
N HIS A 177 -15.44 -13.49 -20.31
CA HIS A 177 -14.60 -13.17 -19.15
C HIS A 177 -13.25 -13.90 -19.18
N LEU A 178 -13.23 -15.13 -19.68
CA LEU A 178 -11.98 -15.85 -19.90
C LEU A 178 -11.10 -15.14 -20.94
N LYS A 179 -11.70 -14.54 -21.97
CA LYS A 179 -10.98 -13.74 -22.98
C LYS A 179 -10.33 -12.51 -22.37
N GLU A 180 -11.07 -11.77 -21.57
CA GLU A 180 -10.56 -10.60 -20.84
C GLU A 180 -9.41 -10.98 -19.88
N SER A 181 -9.53 -12.13 -19.22
CA SER A 181 -8.50 -12.63 -18.30
C SER A 181 -7.22 -13.04 -19.02
N VAL A 182 -7.34 -13.77 -20.14
CA VAL A 182 -6.19 -14.20 -20.97
C VAL A 182 -5.46 -12.98 -21.55
N GLU A 183 -6.20 -11.96 -21.99
CA GLU A 183 -5.66 -10.69 -22.46
C GLU A 183 -4.87 -9.96 -21.37
N THR A 184 -5.44 -9.85 -20.17
CA THR A 184 -4.75 -9.25 -19.01
C THR A 184 -3.46 -9.99 -18.65
N ILE A 185 -3.48 -11.33 -18.66
CA ILE A 185 -2.27 -12.13 -18.39
C ILE A 185 -1.22 -11.90 -19.49
N ARG A 186 -1.63 -11.73 -20.75
CA ARG A 186 -0.71 -11.41 -21.85
C ARG A 186 0.01 -10.10 -21.61
N ASP A 187 -0.71 -9.05 -21.21
CA ASP A 187 -0.13 -7.74 -20.92
C ASP A 187 0.91 -7.83 -19.79
N ILE A 188 0.57 -8.50 -18.68
CA ILE A 188 1.48 -8.72 -17.55
C ILE A 188 2.74 -9.48 -17.98
N VAL A 189 2.56 -10.51 -18.79
CA VAL A 189 3.67 -11.35 -19.25
C VAL A 189 4.58 -10.60 -20.23
N GLU A 190 4.04 -9.77 -21.11
CA GLU A 190 4.84 -8.92 -22.01
C GLU A 190 5.57 -7.81 -21.25
N GLU A 191 4.95 -7.18 -20.24
CA GLU A 191 5.63 -6.24 -19.34
C GLU A 191 6.80 -6.92 -18.60
N ALA A 192 6.57 -8.11 -18.03
CA ALA A 192 7.60 -8.85 -17.30
C ALA A 192 8.77 -9.25 -18.22
N LYS A 193 8.48 -9.57 -19.48
CA LYS A 193 9.47 -9.94 -20.50
C LYS A 193 10.36 -8.76 -20.91
N VAL A 194 9.85 -7.52 -20.88
CA VAL A 194 10.68 -6.32 -21.09
C VAL A 194 11.74 -6.20 -19.98
N VAL A 195 11.36 -6.49 -18.73
CA VAL A 195 12.26 -6.39 -17.58
C VAL A 195 13.28 -7.54 -17.56
N LYS A 196 12.86 -8.77 -17.88
CA LYS A 196 13.70 -9.99 -17.80
C LYS A 196 13.46 -10.94 -18.97
N PRO A 197 13.99 -10.64 -20.17
CA PRO A 197 13.65 -11.37 -21.40
C PRO A 197 14.15 -12.82 -21.45
N LEU A 198 15.20 -13.15 -20.70
CA LEU A 198 15.80 -14.49 -20.65
C LEU A 198 15.27 -15.37 -19.50
N ASP A 199 14.34 -14.87 -18.70
CA ASP A 199 13.75 -15.65 -17.62
C ASP A 199 12.92 -16.81 -18.19
N ARG A 200 13.33 -18.04 -17.86
CA ARG A 200 12.72 -19.26 -18.38
C ARG A 200 11.23 -19.36 -18.04
N SER A 201 10.82 -18.86 -16.87
CA SER A 201 9.43 -18.90 -16.43
C SER A 201 8.58 -17.92 -17.24
N ILE A 202 9.10 -16.73 -17.52
CA ILE A 202 8.43 -15.71 -18.35
C ILE A 202 8.29 -16.22 -19.79
N VAL A 203 9.35 -16.77 -20.38
CA VAL A 203 9.31 -17.35 -21.73
C VAL A 203 8.30 -18.51 -21.82
N SER A 204 8.17 -19.32 -20.75
CA SER A 204 7.13 -20.36 -20.69
C SER A 204 5.73 -19.74 -20.62
N ALA A 205 5.53 -18.74 -19.77
CA ALA A 205 4.26 -18.04 -19.64
C ALA A 205 3.81 -17.41 -20.96
N CYS A 206 4.71 -16.77 -21.72
CA CYS A 206 4.42 -16.24 -23.07
C CYS A 206 3.87 -17.30 -24.03
N ARG A 207 4.44 -18.52 -23.99
CA ARG A 207 3.98 -19.62 -24.84
C ARG A 207 2.60 -20.13 -24.44
N HIS A 208 2.36 -20.22 -23.14
CA HIS A 208 1.05 -20.64 -22.62
C HIS A 208 -0.05 -19.63 -22.93
N THR A 209 0.19 -18.33 -22.71
CA THR A 209 -0.80 -17.28 -23.01
C THR A 209 -1.16 -17.27 -24.49
N LYS A 210 -0.17 -17.41 -25.38
CA LYS A 210 -0.41 -17.54 -26.83
C LYS A 210 -1.31 -18.73 -27.17
N HIS A 211 -1.00 -19.90 -26.62
CA HIS A 211 -1.80 -21.10 -26.86
C HIS A 211 -3.22 -20.99 -26.31
N SER A 212 -3.37 -20.39 -25.13
CA SER A 212 -4.69 -20.11 -24.54
C SER A 212 -5.53 -19.19 -25.42
N GLN A 213 -4.91 -18.18 -26.06
CA GLN A 213 -5.61 -17.30 -26.99
C GLN A 213 -6.09 -18.05 -28.24
N GLU A 214 -5.24 -18.86 -28.86
CA GLU A 214 -5.59 -19.66 -30.05
C GLU A 214 -6.75 -20.64 -29.74
N LEU A 215 -6.70 -21.32 -28.60
CA LEU A 215 -7.77 -22.22 -28.16
C LEU A 215 -9.08 -21.47 -27.91
N LEU A 216 -9.01 -20.28 -27.33
CA LEU A 216 -10.18 -19.48 -27.01
C LEU A 216 -10.85 -18.92 -28.27
N GLU A 217 -10.05 -18.47 -29.24
CA GLU A 217 -10.55 -18.06 -30.56
C GLU A 217 -11.27 -19.21 -31.27
N TYR A 218 -10.71 -20.43 -31.22
CA TYR A 218 -11.35 -21.64 -31.73
C TYR A 218 -12.67 -21.96 -30.99
N ALA A 219 -12.67 -21.90 -29.65
CA ALA A 219 -13.86 -22.17 -28.84
C ALA A 219 -14.98 -21.16 -29.11
N ILE A 220 -14.66 -19.87 -29.23
CA ILE A 220 -15.63 -18.81 -29.55
C ILE A 220 -16.17 -18.97 -30.97
N GLY A 221 -15.31 -19.32 -31.94
CA GLY A 221 -15.68 -19.56 -33.33
C GLY A 221 -16.67 -20.72 -33.49
N THR A 222 -16.39 -21.86 -32.85
CA THR A 222 -17.26 -23.04 -32.87
C THR A 222 -18.58 -22.81 -32.14
N CYS A 223 -18.58 -22.05 -31.04
CA CYS A 223 -19.80 -21.62 -30.33
C CYS A 223 -20.69 -20.71 -31.19
N SER A 224 -20.09 -19.91 -32.08
CA SER A 224 -20.79 -18.98 -32.98
C SER A 224 -21.36 -19.69 -34.21
N GLN A 225 -20.65 -20.66 -34.81
CA GLN A 225 -21.12 -21.42 -35.98
C GLN A 225 -22.36 -22.30 -35.70
N GLY A 226 -22.45 -22.89 -34.51
CA GLY A 226 -23.65 -23.66 -34.11
C GLY A 226 -24.94 -22.83 -34.09
N SER A 227 -24.83 -21.50 -34.03
CA SER A 227 -25.96 -20.56 -34.05
C SER A 227 -26.50 -20.30 -35.46
N GLN A 228 -25.61 -20.06 -36.43
CA GLN A 228 -25.98 -19.79 -37.83
C GLN A 228 -26.57 -21.03 -38.50
N GLN A 229 -26.04 -22.22 -38.22
CA GLN A 229 -26.53 -23.46 -38.82
C GLN A 229 -27.95 -23.82 -38.32
N ARG A 230 -28.28 -23.42 -37.08
CA ARG A 230 -29.64 -23.57 -36.51
C ARG A 230 -30.63 -22.52 -37.01
N ALA A 231 -30.21 -21.27 -37.20
CA ALA A 231 -31.06 -20.24 -37.81
C ALA A 231 -31.48 -20.64 -39.24
N LYS A 232 -30.55 -21.23 -40.01
CA LYS A 232 -30.84 -21.79 -41.33
C LYS A 232 -31.78 -22.99 -41.29
N GLN A 233 -31.64 -23.91 -40.33
CA GLN A 233 -32.57 -25.03 -40.15
C GLN A 233 -33.99 -24.57 -39.78
N LEU A 234 -34.14 -23.64 -38.82
CA LEU A 234 -35.45 -23.12 -38.42
C LEU A 234 -36.14 -22.35 -39.55
N ALA A 235 -35.41 -21.57 -40.33
CA ALA A 235 -35.94 -20.88 -41.50
C ALA A 235 -36.42 -21.86 -42.58
N HIS A 236 -35.67 -22.94 -42.82
CA HIS A 236 -36.04 -23.99 -43.77
C HIS A 236 -37.29 -24.77 -43.33
N THR A 237 -37.43 -25.06 -42.02
CA THR A 237 -38.63 -25.71 -41.47
C THR A 237 -39.88 -24.82 -41.55
N LEU A 238 -39.73 -23.49 -41.42
CA LEU A 238 -40.83 -22.54 -41.59
C LEU A 238 -41.25 -22.34 -43.05
N LEU A 239 -40.31 -22.43 -44.00
CA LEU A 239 -40.57 -22.35 -45.44
C LEU A 239 -41.33 -23.57 -46.00
N ILE A 240 -41.17 -24.75 -45.40
CA ILE A 240 -41.88 -25.98 -45.82
C ILE A 240 -43.32 -26.06 -45.26
N ARG A 241 -43.66 -25.23 -44.26
CA ARG A 241 -44.98 -25.21 -43.60
C ARG A 241 -45.96 -24.13 -44.11
N LYS A 242 -45.66 -23.49 -45.23
CA LYS A 242 -46.60 -22.62 -45.98
C LYS A 242 -46.94 -23.28 -47.30
#